data_AF-A0A8T5DQM5-F1
#
_entry.id   AF-A0A8T5DQM5-F1
#
_cell.length_a   1.000
_cell.length_b   1.000
_cell.length_c   1.000
_cell.angle_alpha   90.00
_cell.angle_beta   90.00
_cell.angle_gamma   90.00
#
_symmetry.space_group_name_H-M   'P 1'
#
loop_
_entity.id
_entity.type
_entity.pdbx_description
1 polymer ?
#
loop_
_entity_poly.entity_id
_entity_poly.type
_entity_poly.pdbx_seq_one_letter_code
_entity_poly.pdbx_strand_id
1 'polypeptide(L)'
;QYAYYYNTTVFSPINGTLYNDSESDLFQKEPYLGSFELLNASGNSSGFDFTLITIHTKPAIAMEEINALHTVVQDYQEQNPEETDIIILGDYNADCSYASSEELWSSPMRNTNYTWLVPDSADTTVSSSDCAYDRIVTTGDLSGRLVGTWGIDMSSFSTSNVSDHYPVWFDLYR
;
A
#
# COMPACT_ATOMS: atom_id res chain seq x y z
N GLN A 1 -10.96 9.39 3.95
CA GLN A 1 -10.29 9.47 5.25
C GLN A 1 -9.52 8.18 5.44
N TYR A 2 -8.30 8.27 5.95
CA TYR A 2 -7.43 7.13 6.20
C TYR A 2 -7.21 6.97 7.71
N ALA A 3 -6.94 5.75 8.15
CA ALA A 3 -6.60 5.47 9.55
C ALA A 3 -5.67 4.26 9.63
N TYR A 4 -4.69 4.33 10.52
CA TYR A 4 -3.86 3.21 10.91
C TYR A 4 -4.25 2.73 12.31
N TYR A 5 -4.59 1.45 12.42
CA TYR A 5 -4.77 0.76 13.70
C TYR A 5 -3.59 -0.18 13.89
N TYR A 6 -2.87 -0.05 15.00
CA TYR A 6 -1.67 -0.84 15.25
C TYR A 6 -1.58 -1.25 16.71
N ASN A 7 -0.94 -2.40 16.95
CA ASN A 7 -0.66 -2.88 18.29
C ASN A 7 0.62 -2.21 18.81
N THR A 8 0.52 -1.42 19.88
CA THR A 8 1.64 -0.66 20.46
C THR A 8 2.72 -1.55 21.09
N THR A 9 2.48 -2.86 21.22
CA THR A 9 3.50 -3.84 21.64
C THR A 9 4.29 -4.41 20.46
N VAL A 10 3.92 -4.04 19.23
CA VAL A 10 4.53 -4.49 17.97
C VAL A 10 5.07 -3.32 17.17
N PHE A 11 4.38 -2.17 17.16
CA PHE A 11 4.76 -0.99 16.40
C PHE A 11 4.85 0.24 17.29
N SER A 12 5.86 1.07 17.06
CA SER A 12 5.96 2.42 17.63
C SER A 12 5.75 3.45 16.52
N PRO A 13 4.78 4.38 16.65
CA PRO A 13 4.56 5.42 15.64
C PRO A 13 5.73 6.43 15.67
N ILE A 14 6.16 6.88 14.51
CA ILE A 14 7.20 7.91 14.37
C ILE A 14 6.56 9.23 13.98
N ASN A 15 5.87 9.28 12.84
CA ASN A 15 5.15 10.44 12.36
C ASN A 15 3.98 10.02 11.44
N GLY A 16 3.16 10.99 11.05
CA GLY A 16 2.18 10.79 9.99
C GLY A 16 1.69 12.10 9.40
N THR A 17 1.54 12.15 8.08
CA THR A 17 1.10 13.34 7.35
C THR A 17 0.37 12.93 6.07
N LEU A 18 -0.54 13.79 5.60
CA LEU A 18 -1.00 13.70 4.22
C LEU A 18 0.11 14.20 3.29
N TYR A 19 0.25 13.56 2.13
CA TYR A 19 1.09 14.06 1.05
C TYR A 19 0.55 15.41 0.59
N ASN A 20 1.44 16.39 0.43
CA ASN A 20 1.04 17.71 -0.03
C ASN A 20 1.05 17.74 -1.56
N ASP A 21 -0.13 17.72 -2.16
CA ASP A 21 -0.34 17.83 -3.60
C ASP A 21 -1.05 19.14 -3.99
N SER A 22 -0.84 20.21 -3.23
CA SER A 22 -1.53 21.48 -3.50
C SER A 22 -1.15 22.14 -4.84
N GLU A 23 -0.03 21.72 -5.44
CA GLU A 23 0.47 22.29 -6.70
C GLU A 23 -0.02 21.55 -7.94
N SER A 24 -0.05 20.21 -7.90
CA SER A 24 -0.40 19.40 -9.08
C SER A 24 -1.84 18.85 -9.02
N ASP A 25 -2.43 18.72 -7.82
CA ASP A 25 -3.81 18.27 -7.59
C ASP A 25 -4.15 16.96 -8.32
N LEU A 26 -3.22 15.99 -8.25
CA LEU A 26 -3.27 14.69 -8.90
C LEU A 26 -4.19 13.70 -8.18
N PHE A 27 -4.43 13.87 -6.88
CA PHE A 27 -5.21 12.92 -6.07
C PHE A 27 -6.56 13.48 -5.61
N GLN A 28 -7.64 12.71 -5.79
CA GLN A 28 -8.93 13.00 -5.14
C GLN A 28 -8.83 12.91 -3.61
N LYS A 29 -7.99 11.99 -3.12
CA LYS A 29 -7.69 11.79 -1.70
C LYS A 29 -6.19 11.64 -1.57
N GLU A 30 -5.53 12.67 -1.11
CA GLU A 30 -4.08 12.73 -0.97
C GLU A 30 -3.57 11.53 -0.14
N PRO A 31 -2.52 10.82 -0.59
CA PRO A 31 -1.99 9.67 0.14
C PRO A 31 -1.68 10.00 1.60
N TYR A 32 -1.94 9.06 2.51
CA TYR A 32 -1.58 9.21 3.92
C TYR A 32 -0.30 8.44 4.24
N LEU A 33 0.74 9.18 4.60
CA LEU A 33 2.06 8.66 4.91
C LEU A 33 2.17 8.49 6.42
N GLY A 34 2.48 7.28 6.89
CA GLY A 34 2.70 6.97 8.29
C GLY A 34 3.94 6.12 8.49
N SER A 35 4.90 6.64 9.24
CA SER A 35 6.16 5.94 9.54
C SER A 35 6.09 5.27 10.90
N PHE A 36 6.60 4.04 10.98
CA PHE A 36 6.56 3.20 12.18
C PHE A 36 7.90 2.49 12.37
N GLU A 37 8.28 2.28 13.63
CA GLU A 37 9.30 1.29 13.97
C GLU A 37 8.62 -0.04 14.29
N LEU A 38 9.13 -1.14 13.72
CA LEU A 38 8.77 -2.50 14.12
C LEU A 38 9.55 -2.86 15.39
N LEU A 39 8.88 -3.09 16.51
CA LEU A 39 9.52 -3.49 17.77
C LEU A 39 9.86 -4.98 17.75
N ASN A 40 11.00 -5.35 18.34
CA ASN A 40 11.38 -6.75 18.48
C ASN A 40 10.44 -7.50 19.44
N ALA A 41 10.60 -8.83 19.55
CA ALA A 41 9.71 -9.69 20.36
C ALA A 41 9.63 -9.31 21.86
N SER A 42 10.63 -8.58 22.39
CA SER A 42 10.62 -8.09 23.77
C SER A 42 10.01 -6.69 23.92
N GLY A 43 9.51 -6.09 22.83
CA GLY A 43 8.94 -4.75 22.82
C GLY A 43 9.99 -3.63 22.81
N ASN A 44 11.26 -3.95 22.56
CA ASN A 44 12.32 -2.95 22.43
C ASN A 44 12.50 -2.55 20.96
N SER A 45 13.15 -1.40 20.74
CA SER A 45 13.60 -0.95 19.42
C SER A 45 14.33 -2.08 18.68
N SER A 46 13.96 -2.29 17.42
CA SER A 46 14.65 -3.24 16.54
C SER A 46 15.64 -2.55 15.61
N GLY A 47 15.54 -1.23 15.48
CA GLY A 47 16.30 -0.43 14.51
C GLY A 47 15.78 -0.58 13.07
N PHE A 48 14.62 -1.22 12.87
CA PHE A 48 13.93 -1.27 11.59
C PHE A 48 12.67 -0.40 11.64
N ASP A 49 12.73 0.71 10.91
CA ASP A 49 11.59 1.53 10.55
C ASP A 49 11.17 1.29 9.11
N PHE A 50 9.95 1.70 8.81
CA PHE A 50 9.39 1.68 7.47
C PHE A 50 8.27 2.70 7.38
N THR A 51 7.92 3.07 6.15
CA THR A 51 6.84 4.02 5.87
C THR A 51 5.71 3.39 5.07
N LEU A 52 4.50 3.50 5.60
CA LEU A 52 3.27 3.15 4.91
C LEU A 52 2.74 4.35 4.14
N ILE A 53 2.47 4.17 2.85
CA ILE A 53 1.77 5.12 1.99
C ILE A 53 0.40 4.51 1.66
N THR A 54 -0.66 4.99 2.33
CA THR A 54 -2.02 4.48 2.08
C THR A 54 -2.74 5.34 1.06
N ILE A 55 -3.40 4.68 0.10
CA ILE A 55 -4.19 5.31 -0.95
C ILE A 55 -5.52 4.59 -1.16
N HIS A 56 -6.55 5.34 -1.53
CA HIS A 56 -7.80 4.83 -2.09
C HIS A 56 -8.09 5.66 -3.33
N THR A 57 -7.78 5.10 -4.49
CA THR A 57 -7.84 5.84 -5.74
C THR A 57 -9.28 6.10 -6.17
N LYS A 58 -9.50 7.13 -6.99
CA LYS A 58 -10.79 7.38 -7.63
C LYS A 58 -10.95 6.47 -8.86
N PRO A 59 -11.99 5.60 -8.93
CA PRO A 59 -12.12 4.63 -10.02
C PRO A 59 -12.08 5.23 -11.44
N ALA A 60 -12.64 6.43 -11.61
CA ALA A 60 -12.69 7.11 -12.91
C ALA A 60 -11.34 7.61 -13.43
N ILE A 61 -10.32 7.72 -12.57
CA ILE A 61 -8.96 8.19 -12.89
C ILE A 61 -7.91 7.31 -12.20
N ALA A 62 -8.23 6.03 -11.96
CA ALA A 62 -7.40 5.13 -11.16
C ALA A 62 -5.96 5.07 -11.67
N MET A 63 -5.77 4.95 -12.99
CA MET A 63 -4.43 4.93 -13.59
C MET A 63 -3.64 6.24 -13.43
N GLU A 64 -4.29 7.39 -13.42
CA GLU A 64 -3.62 8.68 -13.20
C GLU A 64 -3.06 8.74 -11.78
N GLU A 65 -3.88 8.39 -10.79
CA GLU A 65 -3.49 8.37 -9.38
C GLU A 65 -2.46 7.26 -9.08
N ILE A 66 -2.62 6.05 -9.65
CA ILE A 66 -1.63 4.97 -9.53
C ILE A 66 -0.27 5.43 -10.06
N ASN A 67 -0.24 6.06 -11.23
CA ASN A 67 1.02 6.52 -11.82
C ASN A 67 1.67 7.63 -10.98
N ALA A 68 0.87 8.52 -10.38
CA ALA A 68 1.34 9.59 -9.52
C ALA A 68 2.00 9.08 -8.22
N LEU A 69 1.66 7.86 -7.74
CA LEU A 69 2.32 7.26 -6.58
C LEU A 69 3.84 7.11 -6.76
N HIS A 70 4.33 6.99 -8.00
CA HIS A 70 5.77 6.98 -8.25
C HIS A 70 6.43 8.28 -7.79
N THR A 71 5.83 9.42 -8.13
CA THR A 71 6.29 10.75 -7.71
C THR A 71 6.20 10.91 -6.20
N VAL A 72 5.13 10.41 -5.57
CA VAL A 72 5.00 10.42 -4.10
C VAL A 72 6.16 9.68 -3.43
N VAL A 73 6.54 8.52 -3.96
CA VAL A 73 7.70 7.75 -3.45
C VAL A 73 9.00 8.52 -3.66
N GLN A 74 9.20 9.11 -4.83
CA GLN A 74 10.41 9.90 -5.13
C GLN A 74 10.54 11.11 -4.19
N ASP A 75 9.49 11.91 -4.08
CA ASP A 75 9.47 13.10 -3.21
C ASP A 75 9.70 12.72 -1.75
N TYR A 76 9.11 11.60 -1.30
CA TYR A 76 9.30 11.12 0.05
C TYR A 76 10.76 10.71 0.32
N GLN A 77 11.38 9.98 -0.61
CA GLN A 77 12.78 9.58 -0.51
C GLN A 77 13.74 10.77 -0.60
N GLU A 78 13.42 11.79 -1.42
CA GLU A 78 14.20 13.03 -1.48
C GLU A 78 14.18 13.79 -0.14
N GLN A 79 13.05 13.79 0.55
CA GLN A 79 12.90 14.41 1.87
C GLN A 79 13.46 13.56 3.01
N ASN A 80 13.51 12.24 2.84
CA ASN A 80 13.91 11.26 3.84
C ASN A 80 14.93 10.27 3.25
N PRO A 81 16.16 10.72 2.92
CA PRO A 81 17.12 9.92 2.14
C PRO A 81 17.63 8.66 2.83
N GLU A 82 17.45 8.56 4.15
CA GLU A 82 17.84 7.38 4.95
C GLU A 82 16.72 6.32 5.03
N GLU A 83 15.48 6.65 4.64
CA GLU A 83 14.34 5.74 4.66
C GLU A 83 14.13 5.12 3.28
N THR A 84 14.47 3.84 3.16
CA THR A 84 14.37 3.07 1.91
C THR A 84 13.25 2.04 1.91
N ASP A 85 12.60 1.83 3.07
CA ASP A 85 11.65 0.76 3.34
C ASP A 85 10.22 1.30 3.27
N ILE A 86 9.69 1.38 2.06
CA ILE A 86 8.39 1.98 1.76
C ILE A 86 7.42 0.90 1.33
N ILE A 87 6.21 0.97 1.87
CA ILE A 87 5.10 0.06 1.57
C ILE A 87 3.92 0.92 1.15
N ILE A 88 3.50 0.81 -0.11
CA ILE A 88 2.32 1.48 -0.64
C ILE A 88 1.18 0.47 -0.70
N LEU A 89 0.03 0.81 -0.10
CA LEU A 89 -1.09 -0.13 0.02
C LEU A 89 -2.46 0.55 0.01
N GLY A 90 -3.49 -0.23 -0.28
CA GLY A 90 -4.89 0.18 -0.20
C GLY A 90 -5.68 -0.22 -1.44
N ASP A 91 -6.85 0.38 -1.61
CA ASP A 91 -7.71 0.18 -2.78
C ASP A 91 -7.20 1.03 -3.95
N TYR A 92 -6.50 0.40 -4.88
CA TYR A 92 -5.97 1.08 -6.06
C TYR A 92 -6.98 1.14 -7.20
N ASN A 93 -8.11 0.42 -7.11
CA ASN A 93 -8.96 0.15 -8.27
C ASN A 93 -8.14 -0.38 -9.47
N ALA A 94 -7.08 -1.15 -9.21
CA ALA A 94 -6.06 -1.53 -10.18
C ALA A 94 -6.43 -2.77 -11.02
N ASP A 95 -7.68 -2.87 -11.48
CA ASP A 95 -8.09 -3.96 -12.37
C ASP A 95 -9.41 -3.66 -13.11
N CYS A 96 -9.86 -4.64 -13.90
CA CYS A 96 -11.17 -4.68 -14.52
C CYS A 96 -11.40 -3.43 -15.41
N SER A 97 -12.52 -2.73 -15.23
CA SER A 97 -12.85 -1.57 -16.06
C SER A 97 -12.09 -0.29 -15.70
N TYR A 98 -11.35 -0.29 -14.59
CA TYR A 98 -10.69 0.92 -14.06
C TYR A 98 -9.22 1.01 -14.46
N ALA A 99 -8.58 -0.14 -14.66
CA ALA A 99 -7.19 -0.23 -15.09
C ALA A 99 -6.99 -1.50 -15.92
N SER A 100 -6.61 -1.36 -17.19
CA SER A 100 -6.27 -2.51 -18.03
C SER A 100 -4.89 -3.07 -17.68
N SER A 101 -4.66 -4.35 -17.98
CA SER A 101 -3.35 -4.98 -17.78
C SER A 101 -2.23 -4.26 -18.56
N GLU A 102 -2.52 -3.69 -19.73
CA GLU A 102 -1.54 -2.94 -20.54
C GLU A 102 -1.15 -1.61 -19.87
N GLU A 103 -2.13 -0.88 -19.34
CA GLU A 103 -1.88 0.37 -18.61
C GLU A 103 -1.10 0.12 -17.33
N LEU A 104 -1.48 -0.91 -16.56
CA LEU A 104 -0.77 -1.30 -15.35
C LEU A 104 0.67 -1.70 -15.66
N TRP A 105 0.88 -2.55 -16.67
CA TRP A 105 2.23 -2.97 -17.07
C TRP A 105 3.12 -1.80 -17.49
N SER A 106 2.51 -0.77 -18.09
CA SER A 106 3.21 0.44 -18.53
C SER A 106 3.39 1.48 -17.41
N SER A 107 2.80 1.26 -16.23
CA SER A 107 2.87 2.17 -15.09
C SER A 107 4.31 2.30 -14.57
N PRO A 108 4.76 3.50 -14.16
CA PRO A 108 6.02 3.64 -13.43
C PRO A 108 6.05 2.84 -12.12
N MET A 109 4.89 2.52 -11.54
CA MET A 109 4.79 1.64 -10.37
C MET A 109 5.14 0.17 -10.67
N ARG A 110 5.27 -0.25 -11.93
CA ARG A 110 5.74 -1.59 -12.33
C ARG A 110 7.23 -1.65 -12.66
N ASN A 111 7.99 -0.58 -12.41
CA ASN A 111 9.44 -0.62 -12.59
C ASN A 111 10.09 -1.61 -11.58
N THR A 112 11.37 -1.91 -11.78
CA THR A 112 12.12 -2.89 -10.98
C THR A 112 12.36 -2.49 -9.53
N ASN A 113 12.07 -1.24 -9.14
CA ASN A 113 12.22 -0.79 -7.76
C ASN A 113 11.03 -1.22 -6.89
N TYR A 114 9.92 -1.64 -7.52
CA TYR A 114 8.69 -2.00 -6.85
C TYR A 114 8.43 -3.51 -6.92
N THR A 115 8.01 -4.08 -5.78
CA THR A 115 7.54 -5.46 -5.68
C THR A 115 6.06 -5.45 -5.42
N TRP A 116 5.26 -5.93 -6.36
CA TRP A 116 3.81 -6.09 -6.18
C TRP A 116 3.52 -7.45 -5.55
N LEU A 117 3.05 -7.44 -4.30
CA LEU A 117 2.75 -8.67 -3.57
C LEU A 117 1.39 -9.24 -3.99
N VAL A 118 0.37 -8.39 -4.12
CA VAL A 118 -0.95 -8.80 -4.61
C VAL A 118 -0.94 -8.82 -6.15
N PRO A 119 -1.02 -10.01 -6.79
CA PRO A 119 -0.91 -10.18 -8.23
C PRO A 119 -2.19 -9.73 -8.93
N ASP A 120 -2.10 -9.54 -10.25
CA ASP A 120 -3.25 -9.15 -11.10
C ASP A 120 -4.32 -10.24 -11.20
N SER A 121 -3.99 -11.48 -10.80
CA SER A 121 -4.93 -12.61 -10.79
C SER A 121 -5.66 -12.78 -9.45
N ALA A 122 -5.51 -11.84 -8.52
CA ALA A 122 -6.19 -11.88 -7.23
C ALA A 122 -7.63 -11.38 -7.36
N ASP A 123 -8.54 -11.96 -6.58
CA ASP A 123 -9.87 -11.39 -6.36
C ASP A 123 -9.95 -10.80 -4.96
N THR A 124 -9.92 -9.47 -4.88
CA THR A 124 -10.01 -8.75 -3.60
C THR A 124 -11.42 -8.27 -3.31
N THR A 125 -12.43 -8.72 -4.08
CA THR A 125 -13.81 -8.27 -3.95
C THR A 125 -14.70 -9.32 -3.28
N VAL A 126 -15.63 -8.86 -2.44
CA VAL A 126 -16.65 -9.71 -1.79
C VAL A 126 -17.86 -9.91 -2.73
N SER A 127 -17.98 -9.04 -3.72
CA SER A 127 -19.06 -9.06 -4.71
C SER A 127 -18.90 -10.21 -5.71
N SER A 128 -19.78 -10.31 -6.71
CA SER A 128 -19.64 -11.30 -7.78
C SER A 128 -18.61 -10.91 -8.86
N SER A 129 -17.92 -9.79 -8.69
CA SER A 129 -16.75 -9.41 -9.50
C SER A 129 -15.56 -10.33 -9.20
N ASP A 130 -14.58 -10.30 -10.09
CA ASP A 130 -13.28 -10.97 -9.95
C ASP A 130 -12.24 -9.93 -10.35
N CYS A 131 -11.80 -9.12 -9.38
CA CYS A 131 -10.98 -7.93 -9.63
C CYS A 131 -9.90 -7.76 -8.54
N ALA A 132 -8.66 -7.48 -8.96
CA ALA A 132 -7.52 -7.17 -8.09
C ALA A 132 -7.46 -5.67 -7.75
N TYR A 133 -8.48 -5.14 -7.07
CA TYR A 133 -8.53 -3.72 -6.72
C TYR A 133 -7.53 -3.33 -5.63
N ASP A 134 -7.43 -4.14 -4.58
CA ASP A 134 -6.61 -3.87 -3.41
C ASP A 134 -5.18 -4.36 -3.61
N ARG A 135 -4.19 -3.50 -3.38
CA ARG A 135 -2.79 -3.78 -3.68
C ARG A 135 -1.89 -3.55 -2.48
N ILE A 136 -0.81 -4.33 -2.45
CA ILE A 136 0.35 -4.11 -1.57
C ILE A 136 1.58 -4.09 -2.47
N VAL A 137 2.31 -2.98 -2.44
CA VAL A 137 3.52 -2.74 -3.23
C VAL A 137 4.63 -2.29 -2.28
N THR A 138 5.81 -2.88 -2.37
CA THR A 138 6.97 -2.49 -1.53
C THR A 138 8.10 -1.94 -2.38
N THR A 139 8.97 -1.12 -1.78
CA THR A 139 10.30 -0.87 -2.32
C THR A 139 11.25 -1.97 -1.88
N GLY A 140 11.93 -2.61 -2.84
CA GLY A 140 12.86 -3.70 -2.55
C GLY A 140 12.27 -4.84 -1.70
N ASP A 141 13.09 -5.39 -0.81
CA ASP A 141 12.74 -6.46 0.14
C ASP A 141 12.61 -5.97 1.60
N LEU A 142 12.43 -4.66 1.78
CA LEU A 142 12.28 -3.98 3.08
C LEU A 142 13.45 -4.28 4.03
N SER A 143 14.67 -3.96 3.59
CA SER A 143 15.91 -4.30 4.31
C SER A 143 15.99 -5.77 4.74
N GLY A 144 15.53 -6.68 3.88
CA GLY A 144 15.45 -8.13 4.14
C GLY A 144 14.36 -8.56 5.13
N ARG A 145 13.45 -7.68 5.53
CA ARG A 145 12.32 -7.99 6.44
C ARG A 145 11.11 -8.56 5.71
N LEU A 146 10.99 -8.38 4.39
CA LEU A 146 9.88 -8.93 3.63
C LEU A 146 9.97 -10.47 3.58
N VAL A 147 8.97 -11.15 4.17
CA VAL A 147 8.87 -12.62 4.11
C VAL A 147 8.46 -13.09 2.71
N GLY A 148 7.68 -12.27 2.01
CA GLY A 148 7.08 -12.58 0.71
C GLY A 148 5.80 -13.42 0.79
N THR A 149 5.39 -13.83 1.99
CA THR A 149 4.07 -14.42 2.22
C THR A 149 3.03 -13.31 2.27
N TRP A 150 1.94 -13.49 1.53
CA TRP A 150 0.82 -12.58 1.45
C TRP A 150 -0.47 -13.38 1.24
N GLY A 151 -1.62 -12.73 1.42
CA GLY A 151 -2.91 -13.34 1.13
C GLY A 151 -4.10 -12.39 1.22
N ILE A 152 -5.28 -12.98 1.13
CA ILE A 152 -6.58 -12.30 1.19
C ILE A 152 -7.37 -12.92 2.33
N ASP A 153 -7.89 -12.11 3.25
CA ASP A 153 -8.70 -12.60 4.36
C ASP A 153 -10.17 -12.76 3.95
N MET A 154 -10.46 -13.87 3.30
CA MET A 154 -11.83 -14.30 2.96
C MET A 154 -12.55 -14.97 4.15
N SER A 155 -11.89 -15.13 5.29
CA SER A 155 -12.41 -15.87 6.44
C SER A 155 -13.16 -14.98 7.43
N SER A 156 -12.78 -13.70 7.50
CA SER A 156 -13.37 -12.74 8.45
C SER A 156 -14.83 -12.41 8.17
N PHE A 157 -15.23 -12.36 6.89
CA PHE A 157 -16.62 -12.15 6.48
C PHE A 157 -16.79 -12.58 5.03
N SER A 158 -18.05 -12.80 4.61
CA SER A 158 -18.38 -13.22 3.23
C SER A 158 -19.63 -12.50 2.70
N THR A 159 -19.99 -11.36 3.28
CA THR A 159 -21.18 -10.59 2.93
C THR A 159 -20.85 -9.12 2.84
N SER A 160 -21.46 -8.41 1.88
CA SER A 160 -21.28 -6.98 1.66
C SER A 160 -21.86 -6.07 2.77
N ASN A 161 -22.45 -6.64 3.82
CA ASN A 161 -22.92 -5.88 4.98
C ASN A 161 -21.78 -5.28 5.83
N VAL A 162 -20.57 -5.83 5.71
CA VAL A 162 -19.37 -5.32 6.40
C VAL A 162 -18.54 -4.47 5.45
N SER A 163 -18.17 -5.04 4.31
CA SER A 163 -17.39 -4.41 3.25
C SER A 163 -17.64 -5.16 1.94
N ASP A 164 -17.54 -4.47 0.81
CA ASP A 164 -17.52 -5.05 -0.54
C ASP A 164 -16.10 -5.44 -1.01
N HIS A 165 -15.06 -5.12 -0.22
CA HIS A 165 -13.66 -5.52 -0.44
C HIS A 165 -13.17 -6.43 0.69
N TYR A 166 -12.36 -7.44 0.36
CA TYR A 166 -11.64 -8.26 1.33
C TYR A 166 -10.33 -7.59 1.77
N PRO A 167 -9.89 -7.75 3.03
CA PRO A 167 -8.56 -7.33 3.45
C PRO A 167 -7.46 -8.12 2.73
N VAL A 168 -6.43 -7.42 2.28
CA VAL A 168 -5.16 -8.00 1.83
C VAL A 168 -4.12 -7.90 2.95
N TRP A 169 -3.25 -8.90 3.07
CA TRP A 169 -2.24 -8.96 4.12
C TRP A 169 -0.90 -9.50 3.61
N PHE A 170 0.17 -9.23 4.35
CA PHE A 170 1.51 -9.74 4.10
C PHE A 170 2.29 -9.86 5.41
N ASP A 171 3.35 -10.68 5.40
CA ASP A 171 4.18 -10.94 6.58
C ASP A 171 5.54 -10.23 6.51
N LEU A 172 5.97 -9.73 7.68
CA LEU A 172 7.30 -9.20 7.94
C LEU A 172 8.02 -10.04 9.00
N TYR A 173 9.34 -10.21 8.85
CA TYR A 173 10.18 -10.73 9.92
C TYR A 173 10.26 -9.70 11.05
N ARG A 174 9.81 -10.10 12.24
CA ARG A 174 9.93 -9.32 13.46
C ARG A 174 11.29 -9.48 14.13
#